data_AF-A0A6B1ACA8-F1
#
_entry.id   AF-A0A6B1ACA8-F1
#
_cell.length_a   1.000
_cell.length_b   1.000
_cell.length_c   1.000
_cell.angle_alpha   90.00
_cell.angle_beta   90.00
_cell.angle_gamma   90.00
#
_symmetry.space_group_name_H-M   'P 1'
#
loop_
_entity.id
_entity.type
_entity.pdbx_description
1 polymer ?
#
loop_
_entity_poly.entity_id
_entity_poly.type
_entity_poly.pdbx_seq_one_letter_code
_entity_poly.pdbx_strand_id
1 'polypeptide(L)'
;MSESLDCSDLPPAPTATITERKVALDGRILEFPLERWLTTAEVIVGRWVADQDPRAIERYPRASGFTSWGVWWPGRPYSAYRLHRPDGSLRVYRLDTVDQVCFDGQTVEFHDLLLDALIRPDGEVTIEDEDEVEEASAERKLSIDQRWRIEWTKHLYLNRSELLMERIDAAIEQAVASVRNGGG
;
A
#
# COMPACT_ATOMS: atom_id res chain seq x y z
N MET A 1 15.41 -10.61 -12.26
CA MET A 1 15.91 -9.29 -11.83
C MET A 1 15.20 -8.25 -12.66
N SER A 2 14.05 -7.78 -12.18
CA SER A 2 13.33 -6.67 -12.83
C SER A 2 14.16 -5.41 -12.63
N GLU A 3 14.38 -4.64 -13.70
CA GLU A 3 14.94 -3.29 -13.59
C GLU A 3 13.92 -2.46 -12.81
N SER A 4 14.22 -2.20 -11.54
CA SER A 4 13.37 -1.43 -10.64
C SER A 4 13.00 -0.10 -11.31
N LEU A 5 11.70 0.20 -11.39
CA LEU A 5 11.17 1.51 -11.81
C LEU A 5 12.01 2.65 -11.19
N ASP A 6 12.78 3.33 -12.04
CA ASP A 6 13.51 4.52 -11.69
C ASP A 6 12.51 5.70 -11.67
N CYS A 7 12.26 6.24 -10.47
CA CYS A 7 11.32 7.35 -10.30
C CYS A 7 11.77 8.63 -11.03
N SER A 8 12.99 8.71 -11.55
CA SER A 8 13.48 9.86 -12.31
C SER A 8 12.91 9.99 -13.73
N ASP A 9 12.27 8.95 -14.29
CA ASP A 9 11.68 8.95 -15.64
C ASP A 9 10.12 8.95 -15.62
N LEU A 10 9.50 9.36 -14.53
CA LEU A 10 8.03 9.37 -14.46
C LEU A 10 7.44 10.45 -15.39
N PRO A 11 6.30 10.17 -16.07
CA PRO A 11 5.56 11.21 -16.76
C PRO A 11 5.07 12.27 -15.74
N PRO A 12 4.64 13.46 -16.20
CA PRO A 12 4.02 14.45 -15.33
C PRO A 12 2.90 13.82 -14.50
N ALA A 13 2.85 14.17 -13.22
CA ALA A 13 1.85 13.63 -12.30
C ALA A 13 0.43 13.90 -12.83
N PRO A 14 -0.50 12.93 -12.70
CA PRO A 14 -1.90 13.14 -13.03
C PRO A 14 -2.50 14.28 -12.20
N THR A 15 -3.39 15.07 -12.79
CA THR A 15 -4.15 16.11 -12.05
C THR A 15 -5.30 15.54 -11.23
N ALA A 16 -5.77 14.34 -11.58
CA ALA A 16 -6.82 13.66 -10.84
C ALA A 16 -6.27 13.07 -9.54
N THR A 17 -7.10 13.10 -8.49
CA THR A 17 -6.77 12.57 -7.18
C THR A 17 -7.74 11.46 -6.77
N ILE A 18 -7.31 10.65 -5.80
CA ILE A 18 -8.15 9.73 -5.03
C ILE A 18 -7.78 9.86 -3.55
N THR A 19 -8.64 9.35 -2.68
CA THR A 19 -8.39 9.27 -1.24
C THR A 19 -8.18 7.82 -0.86
N GLU A 20 -7.12 7.54 -0.12
CA GLU A 20 -7.01 6.33 0.66
C GLU A 20 -7.69 6.53 2.01
N ARG A 21 -8.58 5.62 2.40
CA ARG A 21 -9.21 5.60 3.72
C ARG A 21 -8.94 4.26 4.42
N LYS A 22 -8.11 4.32 5.46
CA LYS A 22 -7.80 3.18 6.32
C LYS A 22 -8.67 3.25 7.58
N VAL A 23 -9.51 2.24 7.79
CA VAL A 23 -10.30 2.07 9.02
C VAL A 23 -9.54 1.14 9.95
N ALA A 24 -9.03 1.67 11.05
CA ALA A 24 -8.33 0.89 12.06
C ALA A 24 -9.31 -0.04 12.81
N LEU A 25 -8.77 -1.06 13.48
CA LEU A 25 -9.58 -2.03 14.24
C LEU A 25 -10.43 -1.38 15.35
N ASP A 26 -9.98 -0.26 15.92
CA ASP A 26 -10.70 0.52 16.92
C ASP A 26 -11.71 1.52 16.33
N GLY A 27 -11.90 1.51 15.00
CA GLY A 27 -12.80 2.39 14.27
C GLY A 27 -12.22 3.77 13.95
N ARG A 28 -10.97 4.08 14.33
CA ARG A 28 -10.31 5.31 13.86
C ARG A 28 -10.18 5.29 12.34
N ILE A 29 -10.37 6.44 11.73
CA ILE A 29 -10.23 6.63 10.28
C ILE A 29 -8.98 7.45 10.00
N LEU A 30 -8.14 6.95 9.10
CA LEU A 30 -6.98 7.66 8.55
C LEU A 30 -7.24 7.89 7.06
N GLU A 31 -7.04 9.13 6.61
CA GLU A 31 -7.22 9.50 5.21
C GLU A 31 -5.95 10.11 4.64
N PHE A 32 -5.58 9.68 3.44
CA PHE A 32 -4.42 10.18 2.71
C PHE A 32 -4.83 10.60 1.29
N PRO A 33 -4.59 11.86 0.89
CA PRO A 33 -4.81 12.29 -0.48
C PRO A 33 -3.71 11.73 -1.39
N LEU A 34 -4.10 11.18 -2.53
CA LEU A 34 -3.17 10.57 -3.48
C LEU A 34 -3.37 11.14 -4.88
N GLU A 35 -2.29 11.18 -5.65
CA GLU A 35 -2.37 11.25 -7.09
C GLU A 35 -3.02 9.96 -7.63
N ARG A 36 -3.97 10.08 -8.57
CA ARG A 36 -4.66 8.95 -9.18
C ARG A 36 -3.94 8.49 -10.44
N TRP A 37 -3.23 7.38 -10.36
CA TRP A 37 -2.45 6.84 -11.48
C TRP A 37 -3.20 5.79 -12.29
N LEU A 38 -3.91 4.87 -11.62
CA LEU A 38 -4.74 3.87 -12.29
C LEU A 38 -5.94 3.49 -11.41
N THR A 39 -7.12 3.42 -12.01
CA THR A 39 -8.32 2.93 -11.35
C THR A 39 -9.09 2.03 -12.30
N THR A 40 -9.12 0.73 -12.02
CA THR A 40 -9.93 -0.26 -12.73
C THR A 40 -10.77 -1.05 -11.72
N ALA A 41 -11.61 -1.96 -12.21
CA ALA A 41 -12.33 -2.88 -11.33
C ALA A 41 -11.41 -3.91 -10.64
N GLU A 42 -10.19 -4.10 -11.14
CA GLU A 42 -9.25 -5.13 -10.65
C GLU A 42 -8.13 -4.56 -9.79
N VAL A 43 -7.71 -3.32 -10.05
CA VAL A 43 -6.59 -2.68 -9.35
C VAL A 43 -6.77 -1.17 -9.28
N ILE A 44 -6.40 -0.63 -8.13
CA ILE A 44 -6.26 0.80 -7.87
C ILE A 44 -4.79 1.06 -7.57
N VAL A 45 -4.21 2.08 -8.22
CA VAL A 45 -2.85 2.55 -7.99
C VAL A 45 -2.89 4.05 -7.76
N GLY A 46 -2.36 4.45 -6.60
CA GLY A 46 -2.22 5.85 -6.23
C GLY A 46 -0.80 6.15 -5.77
N ARG A 47 -0.40 7.41 -5.85
CA ARG A 47 0.89 7.85 -5.34
C ARG A 47 0.70 8.93 -4.29
N TRP A 48 1.25 8.68 -3.12
CA TRP A 48 1.35 9.64 -2.04
C TRP A 48 2.72 10.34 -2.10
N VAL A 49 2.70 11.67 -2.00
CA VAL A 49 3.90 12.50 -1.95
C VAL A 49 3.86 13.27 -0.63
N ALA A 50 4.77 12.95 0.28
CA ALA A 50 4.70 13.46 1.66
C ALA A 50 4.64 14.99 1.74
N ASP A 51 5.41 15.68 0.90
CA ASP A 51 5.47 17.15 0.89
C ASP A 51 4.17 17.81 0.36
N GLN A 52 3.28 17.04 -0.27
CA GLN A 52 1.95 17.50 -0.70
C GLN A 52 0.87 17.30 0.38
N ASP A 53 1.23 16.66 1.51
CA ASP A 53 0.33 16.42 2.64
C ASP A 53 0.85 17.13 3.92
N PRO A 54 0.39 18.36 4.20
CA PRO A 54 0.82 19.12 5.37
C PRO A 54 0.58 18.38 6.70
N ARG A 55 -0.47 17.56 6.79
CA ARG A 55 -0.79 16.80 8.01
C ARG A 55 0.23 15.70 8.25
N ALA A 56 0.72 15.11 7.17
CA ALA A 56 1.76 14.09 7.26
C ALA A 56 3.12 14.65 7.61
N ILE A 57 3.49 15.83 7.12
CA ILE A 57 4.74 16.48 7.53
C ILE A 57 4.69 16.88 9.00
N GLU A 58 3.53 17.33 9.51
CA GLU A 58 3.35 17.59 10.94
C GLU A 58 3.47 16.30 11.77
N ARG A 59 2.82 15.22 11.33
CA ARG A 59 2.80 13.94 12.05
C ARG A 59 4.09 13.14 11.91
N TYR A 60 4.77 13.26 10.78
CA TYR A 60 5.98 12.53 10.40
C TYR A 60 7.01 13.47 9.77
N PRO A 61 7.68 14.34 10.56
CA PRO A 61 8.62 15.33 10.01
C PRO A 61 9.79 14.72 9.21
N ARG A 62 10.11 13.45 9.47
CA ARG A 62 11.16 12.70 8.74
C ARG A 62 10.70 12.11 7.41
N ALA A 63 9.42 12.25 7.06
CA ALA A 63 8.87 11.78 5.79
C ALA A 63 9.04 12.79 4.65
N SER A 64 9.57 13.99 4.90
CA SER A 64 9.79 14.97 3.83
C SER A 64 10.64 14.40 2.69
N GLY A 65 10.21 14.65 1.46
CA GLY A 65 10.77 14.10 0.23
C GLY A 65 10.47 12.60 -0.02
N PHE A 66 9.86 11.87 0.91
CA PHE A 66 9.46 10.48 0.65
C PHE A 66 8.22 10.43 -0.25
N THR A 67 8.16 9.38 -1.05
CA THR A 67 6.98 9.02 -1.83
C THR A 67 6.60 7.57 -1.60
N SER A 68 5.32 7.26 -1.73
CA SER A 68 4.81 5.89 -1.63
C SER A 68 3.80 5.63 -2.74
N TRP A 69 3.98 4.51 -3.43
CA TRP A 69 2.97 4.00 -4.35
C TRP A 69 2.08 3.01 -3.61
N GLY A 70 0.82 3.34 -3.44
CA GLY A 70 -0.18 2.43 -2.91
C GLY A 70 -0.84 1.63 -4.03
N VAL A 71 -1.03 0.34 -3.79
CA VAL A 71 -1.69 -0.61 -4.71
C VAL A 71 -2.72 -1.41 -3.94
N TRP A 72 -3.96 -1.41 -4.45
CA TRP A 72 -5.08 -2.12 -3.87
C TRP A 72 -5.75 -2.99 -4.91
N TRP A 73 -6.02 -4.25 -4.55
CA TRP A 73 -6.79 -5.17 -5.36
C TRP A 73 -8.05 -5.57 -4.60
N PRO A 74 -9.25 -5.24 -5.10
CA PRO A 74 -10.48 -5.77 -4.55
C PRO A 74 -10.42 -7.29 -4.44
N GLY A 75 -10.75 -7.81 -3.26
CA GLY A 75 -10.74 -9.25 -2.97
C GLY A 75 -9.39 -9.85 -2.53
N ARG A 76 -8.29 -9.10 -2.55
CA ARG A 76 -7.02 -9.55 -1.92
C ARG A 76 -7.00 -9.23 -0.43
N PRO A 77 -6.26 -10.00 0.39
CA PRO A 77 -6.22 -9.79 1.83
C PRO A 77 -5.11 -8.83 2.28
N TYR A 78 -4.60 -8.00 1.36
CA TYR A 78 -3.53 -7.05 1.64
C TYR A 78 -3.66 -5.80 0.77
N SER A 79 -3.30 -4.65 1.34
CA SER A 79 -2.86 -3.48 0.56
C SER A 79 -1.33 -3.51 0.46
N ALA A 80 -0.78 -2.82 -0.53
CA ALA A 80 0.67 -2.80 -0.73
C ALA A 80 1.17 -1.39 -0.99
N TYR A 81 2.36 -1.10 -0.49
CA TYR A 81 3.02 0.18 -0.61
C TYR A 81 4.46 -0.01 -1.05
N ARG A 82 4.89 0.71 -2.10
CA ARG A 82 6.29 0.75 -2.55
C ARG A 82 6.89 2.10 -2.19
N LEU A 83 7.67 2.13 -1.10
CA LEU A 83 8.17 3.37 -0.49
C LEU A 83 9.53 3.75 -1.06
N HIS A 84 9.71 5.03 -1.40
CA HIS A 84 10.93 5.57 -1.98
C HIS A 84 11.51 6.68 -1.12
N ARG A 85 12.85 6.73 -1.09
CA ARG A 85 13.61 7.83 -0.49
C ARG A 85 13.52 9.09 -1.36
N PRO A 86 13.93 10.26 -0.83
CA PRO A 86 13.98 11.51 -1.60
C PRO A 86 14.85 11.46 -2.86
N ASP A 87 15.85 10.56 -2.91
CA ASP A 87 16.69 10.34 -4.09
C ASP A 87 16.02 9.44 -5.16
N GLY A 88 14.77 9.02 -4.94
CA GLY A 88 14.03 8.13 -5.83
C GLY A 88 14.35 6.65 -5.66
N SER A 89 15.31 6.28 -4.81
CA SER A 89 15.65 4.87 -4.57
C SER A 89 14.57 4.15 -3.77
N LEU A 90 14.30 2.89 -4.14
CA LEU A 90 13.41 2.02 -3.37
C LEU A 90 13.96 1.83 -1.95
N ARG A 91 13.12 2.09 -0.94
CA ARG A 91 13.42 1.83 0.47
C ARG A 91 12.97 0.43 0.87
N VAL A 92 11.68 0.13 0.68
CA VAL A 92 11.02 -1.09 1.18
C VAL A 92 9.66 -1.24 0.50
N TYR A 93 9.16 -2.48 0.42
CA TYR A 93 7.74 -2.75 0.21
C TYR A 93 7.08 -2.95 1.57
N ARG A 94 5.96 -2.27 1.83
CA ARG A 94 5.10 -2.53 2.98
C ARG A 94 3.82 -3.20 2.50
N LEU A 95 3.37 -4.23 3.21
CA LEU A 95 2.07 -4.84 2.98
C LEU A 95 1.30 -4.84 4.27
N ASP A 96 0.11 -4.26 4.24
CA ASP A 96 -0.79 -4.27 5.39
C ASP A 96 -1.83 -5.36 5.17
N THR A 97 -2.07 -6.20 6.18
CA THR A 97 -3.15 -7.19 6.11
C THR A 97 -4.49 -6.48 6.27
N VAL A 98 -5.39 -6.67 5.30
CA VAL A 98 -6.65 -5.92 5.26
C VAL A 98 -7.85 -6.79 4.88
N ASP A 99 -9.04 -6.32 5.24
CA ASP A 99 -10.30 -6.76 4.68
C ASP A 99 -11.13 -5.60 4.09
N GLN A 100 -12.25 -5.96 3.45
CA GLN A 100 -13.23 -4.99 2.92
C GLN A 100 -12.67 -3.92 1.98
N VAL A 101 -11.64 -4.24 1.21
CA VAL A 101 -11.12 -3.34 0.16
C VAL A 101 -12.23 -3.04 -0.86
N CYS A 102 -12.66 -1.78 -0.91
CA CYS A 102 -13.65 -1.29 -1.85
C CYS A 102 -13.22 0.05 -2.46
N PHE A 103 -13.75 0.34 -3.65
CA PHE A 103 -13.47 1.59 -4.36
C PHE A 103 -14.77 2.16 -4.92
N ASP A 104 -15.10 3.39 -4.54
CA ASP A 104 -16.35 4.06 -4.94
C ASP A 104 -16.18 5.00 -6.16
N GLY A 105 -15.00 5.01 -6.78
CA GLY A 105 -14.64 5.92 -7.86
C GLY A 105 -13.76 7.10 -7.41
N GLN A 106 -13.70 7.39 -6.11
CA GLN A 106 -12.89 8.46 -5.53
C GLN A 106 -12.11 8.01 -4.28
N THR A 107 -12.66 7.11 -3.49
CA THR A 107 -12.08 6.62 -2.25
C THR A 107 -11.79 5.14 -2.37
N VAL A 108 -10.55 4.73 -2.08
CA VAL A 108 -10.22 3.35 -1.76
C VAL A 108 -10.29 3.18 -0.25
N GLU A 109 -11.25 2.39 0.22
CA GLU A 109 -11.50 2.16 1.65
C GLU A 109 -11.20 0.69 1.98
N PHE A 110 -10.59 0.45 3.14
CA PHE A 110 -10.30 -0.89 3.65
C PHE A 110 -10.19 -0.88 5.17
N HIS A 111 -10.33 -2.05 5.77
CA HIS A 111 -10.14 -2.26 7.20
C HIS A 111 -8.78 -2.87 7.48
N ASP A 112 -8.08 -2.28 8.44
CA ASP A 112 -6.78 -2.73 8.91
C ASP A 112 -6.91 -3.91 9.88
N LEU A 113 -6.13 -4.97 9.65
CA LEU A 113 -6.10 -6.16 10.50
C LEU A 113 -4.80 -6.29 11.30
N LEU A 114 -4.11 -5.16 11.51
CA LEU A 114 -2.93 -4.97 12.36
C LEU A 114 -1.64 -5.63 11.84
N LEU A 115 -1.72 -6.84 11.29
CA LEU A 115 -0.53 -7.56 10.84
C LEU A 115 0.07 -6.93 9.57
N ASP A 116 1.28 -6.42 9.70
CA ASP A 116 2.00 -5.80 8.60
C ASP A 116 3.28 -6.57 8.26
N ALA A 117 3.78 -6.37 7.03
CA ALA A 117 5.06 -6.92 6.60
C ALA A 117 5.89 -5.88 5.86
N LEU A 118 7.19 -5.90 6.13
CA LEU A 118 8.20 -5.18 5.38
C LEU A 118 9.02 -6.17 4.57
N ILE A 119 9.12 -5.93 3.26
CA ILE A 119 9.97 -6.70 2.35
C ILE A 119 11.05 -5.76 1.83
N ARG A 120 12.30 -6.05 2.16
CA ARG A 120 13.46 -5.30 1.64
C ARG A 120 13.71 -5.67 0.18
N PRO A 121 14.42 -4.81 -0.59
CA PRO A 121 14.73 -5.10 -2.00
C PRO A 121 15.53 -6.38 -2.23
N ASP A 122 16.25 -6.88 -1.22
CA ASP A 122 16.97 -8.15 -1.25
C ASP A 122 16.08 -9.38 -0.93
N GLY A 123 14.79 -9.16 -0.67
CA GLY A 123 13.80 -10.19 -0.36
C GLY A 123 13.67 -10.52 1.13
N GLU A 124 14.44 -9.89 2.02
CA GLU A 124 14.30 -10.10 3.46
C GLU A 124 12.92 -9.63 3.94
N VAL A 125 12.18 -10.53 4.60
CA VAL A 125 10.84 -10.27 5.12
C VAL A 125 10.91 -10.07 6.63
N THR A 126 10.32 -8.99 7.12
CA THR A 126 10.05 -8.74 8.55
C THR A 126 8.54 -8.66 8.74
N ILE A 127 8.00 -9.43 9.68
CA ILE A 127 6.61 -9.30 10.11
C ILE A 127 6.59 -8.31 11.27
N GLU A 128 5.63 -7.39 11.25
CA GLU A 128 5.41 -6.37 12.29
C GLU A 128 4.06 -6.61 12.98
N ASP A 129 3.93 -6.08 14.20
CA ASP A 129 2.67 -5.97 14.96
C ASP A 129 1.97 -7.31 15.27
N GLU A 130 2.75 -8.39 15.40
CA GLU A 130 2.24 -9.72 15.84
C GLU A 130 1.67 -9.68 17.26
N ASP A 131 2.26 -8.88 18.14
CA ASP A 131 1.79 -8.66 19.52
C ASP A 131 0.45 -7.93 19.56
N GLU A 132 0.22 -6.95 18.68
CA GLU A 132 -1.10 -6.30 18.55
C GLU A 132 -2.18 -7.29 18.08
N VAL A 133 -1.83 -8.20 17.15
CA VAL A 133 -2.74 -9.28 16.71
C VAL A 133 -3.07 -10.24 17.84
N GLU A 134 -2.07 -10.63 18.63
CA GLU A 134 -2.25 -11.52 19.79
C GLU A 134 -3.15 -10.87 20.85
N GLU A 135 -2.92 -9.59 21.17
CA GLU A 135 -3.74 -8.82 22.10
C GLU A 135 -5.20 -8.70 21.60
N ALA A 136 -5.39 -8.26 20.35
CA ALA A 136 -6.72 -8.13 19.76
C ALA A 136 -7.47 -9.48 19.71
N SER A 137 -6.75 -10.58 19.49
CA SER A 137 -7.31 -11.93 19.54
C SER A 137 -7.73 -12.34 20.95
N ALA A 138 -6.89 -12.07 21.96
CA ALA A 138 -7.18 -12.37 23.36
C ALA A 138 -8.40 -11.59 23.86
N GLU A 139 -8.55 -10.35 23.42
CA GLU A 139 -9.68 -9.47 23.74
C GLU A 139 -10.94 -9.75 22.89
N ARG A 140 -10.86 -10.70 21.94
CA ARG A 140 -11.95 -11.05 21.02
C ARG A 140 -12.42 -9.88 20.14
N LYS A 141 -11.52 -8.95 19.81
CA LYS A 141 -11.76 -7.86 18.86
C LYS A 141 -11.73 -8.36 17.41
N LEU A 142 -11.04 -9.47 17.14
CA LEU A 142 -10.97 -10.09 15.82
C LEU A 142 -11.99 -11.23 15.67
N SER A 143 -12.72 -11.23 14.55
CA SER A 143 -13.60 -12.34 14.18
C SER A 143 -12.82 -13.62 13.83
N ILE A 144 -13.52 -14.74 13.66
CA ILE A 144 -12.90 -16.00 13.19
C ILE A 144 -12.32 -15.81 11.78
N ASP A 145 -13.07 -15.16 10.89
CA ASP A 145 -12.67 -14.95 9.50
C ASP A 145 -11.46 -14.02 9.40
N GLN A 146 -11.40 -12.98 10.23
CA GLN A 146 -10.25 -12.08 10.30
C GLN A 146 -9.00 -12.79 10.79
N ARG A 147 -9.09 -13.61 11.84
CA ARG A 147 -7.94 -14.40 12.31
C ARG A 147 -7.45 -15.38 11.25
N TRP A 148 -8.36 -16.06 10.55
CA TRP A 148 -7.97 -16.95 9.45
C TRP A 148 -7.28 -16.18 8.32
N ARG A 149 -7.80 -14.99 7.98
CA ARG A 149 -7.22 -14.12 6.96
C ARG A 149 -5.82 -13.65 7.36
N ILE A 150 -5.61 -13.26 8.62
CA ILE A 150 -4.29 -12.87 9.14
C ILE A 150 -3.29 -14.01 8.99
N GLU A 151 -3.62 -15.21 9.47
CA GLU A 151 -2.74 -16.38 9.36
C GLU A 151 -2.41 -16.75 7.90
N TRP A 152 -3.42 -16.74 7.04
CA TRP A 152 -3.22 -17.01 5.61
C TRP A 152 -2.33 -15.96 4.94
N THR A 153 -2.53 -14.69 5.28
CA THR A 153 -1.78 -13.58 4.67
C THR A 153 -0.34 -13.55 5.17
N LYS A 154 -0.12 -13.86 6.45
CA LYS A 154 1.23 -14.09 6.99
C LYS A 154 1.96 -15.19 6.24
N HIS A 155 1.29 -16.31 5.96
CA HIS A 155 1.87 -17.38 5.17
C HIS A 155 2.23 -16.91 3.75
N LEU A 156 1.39 -16.07 3.13
CA LEU A 156 1.66 -15.47 1.84
C LEU A 156 2.91 -14.57 1.88
N TYR A 157 3.04 -13.70 2.88
CA TYR A 157 4.19 -12.81 3.04
C TYR A 157 5.50 -13.59 3.17
N LEU A 158 5.52 -14.62 4.03
CA LEU A 158 6.73 -15.39 4.30
C LEU A 158 7.16 -16.31 3.16
N ASN A 159 6.21 -16.81 2.36
CA ASN A 159 6.49 -17.87 1.38
C ASN A 159 6.39 -17.41 -0.08
N ARG A 160 5.90 -16.19 -0.33
CA ARG A 160 5.65 -15.66 -1.69
C ARG A 160 6.05 -14.19 -1.84
N SER A 161 6.98 -13.70 -1.01
CA SER A 161 7.46 -12.30 -1.05
C SER A 161 7.94 -11.86 -2.43
N GLU A 162 8.71 -12.69 -3.14
CA GLU A 162 9.17 -12.38 -4.51
C GLU A 162 8.00 -12.14 -5.47
N LEU A 163 7.01 -13.04 -5.47
CA LEU A 163 5.81 -12.91 -6.31
C LEU A 163 4.97 -11.68 -5.93
N LEU A 164 4.95 -11.30 -4.65
CA LEU A 164 4.27 -10.09 -4.19
C LEU A 164 4.96 -8.84 -4.72
N MET A 165 6.30 -8.77 -4.60
CA MET A 165 7.09 -7.65 -5.14
C MET A 165 6.89 -7.50 -6.65
N GLU A 166 7.01 -8.59 -7.41
CA GLU A 166 6.79 -8.59 -8.86
C GLU A 166 5.39 -8.09 -9.23
N ARG A 167 4.37 -8.49 -8.47
CA ARG A 167 2.99 -8.06 -8.72
C ARG A 167 2.79 -6.58 -8.42
N ILE A 168 3.42 -6.06 -7.36
CA ILE A 168 3.36 -4.64 -7.00
C ILE A 168 4.04 -3.81 -8.10
N ASP A 169 5.23 -4.20 -8.50
CA ASP A 169 5.98 -3.51 -9.54
C ASP A 169 5.20 -3.50 -10.87
N ALA A 170 4.66 -4.66 -11.29
CA ALA A 170 3.87 -4.76 -12.51
C ALA A 170 2.62 -3.84 -12.52
N ALA A 171 1.94 -3.72 -11.37
CA ALA A 171 0.78 -2.83 -11.25
C ALA A 171 1.17 -1.35 -11.38
N ILE A 172 2.31 -0.95 -10.79
CA ILE A 172 2.82 0.42 -10.89
C ILE A 172 3.31 0.70 -12.32
N GLU A 173 4.04 -0.23 -12.94
CA GLU A 173 4.49 -0.12 -14.33
C GLU A 173 3.31 0.06 -15.28
N GLN A 174 2.25 -0.73 -15.11
CA GLN A 174 1.01 -0.59 -15.86
C GLN A 174 0.41 0.80 -15.68
N ALA A 175 0.33 1.29 -14.44
CA ALA A 175 -0.24 2.60 -14.15
C ALA A 175 0.55 3.74 -14.82
N VAL A 176 1.88 3.68 -14.74
CA VAL A 176 2.78 4.64 -15.40
C VAL A 176 2.60 4.59 -16.92
N ALA A 177 2.54 3.40 -17.51
CA ALA A 177 2.32 3.22 -18.95
C ALA A 177 0.96 3.76 -19.41
N SER A 178 -0.11 3.57 -18.61
CA SER A 178 -1.43 4.11 -18.91
C SER A 178 -1.44 5.63 -19.01
N VAL A 179 -0.75 6.33 -18.12
CA VAL A 179 -0.64 7.80 -18.17
C VAL A 179 0.16 8.26 -19.39
N ARG A 180 1.27 7.59 -19.71
CA ARG A 180 2.08 7.90 -20.91
C ARG A 180 1.27 7.77 -22.20
N ASN A 181 0.42 6.75 -22.30
CA ASN A 181 -0.35 6.47 -23.51
C ASN A 181 -1.68 7.25 -23.60
N GLY A 182 -2.21 7.72 -22.47
CA GLY A 182 -3.49 8.44 -22.39
C GLY A 182 -3.39 9.96 -22.52
N GLY A 183 -2.17 10.52 -22.63
CA GLY A 183 -1.92 11.96 -22.72
C GLY A 183 -2.04 12.59 -24.12
N GLY A 184 -2.89 12.04 -25.00
CA GLY A 184 -3.12 12.53 -26.37
C GLY A 184 -4.42 13.29 -26.55
#